data_AF-A0A7R9VFN2-F1
#
_entry.id   AF-A0A7R9VFN2-F1
#
_cell.length_a   1.000
_cell.length_b   1.000
_cell.length_c   1.000
_cell.angle_alpha   90.00
_cell.angle_beta   90.00
_cell.angle_gamma   90.00
#
_symmetry.space_group_name_H-M   'P 1'
#
loop_
_entity.id
_entity.type
_entity.pdbx_description
1 polymer ?
#
loop_
_entity_poly.entity_id
_entity_poly.type
_entity_poly.pdbx_seq_one_letter_code
_entity_poly.pdbx_strand_id
1 'polypeptide(L)'
;MAIDDARAAGATAMFGEKYDDVVRVVDVPGVSMELCGGTHVSNTSEIGAFKVLAESGIASGVRRIEAVAGSAAVEYMRQIDSVVRATAGSLKVKADEVPSR
;
A
#
# COMPACT_ATOMS: atom_id res chain seq x y z
N MET A 1 23.01 -11.75 0.98
CA MET A 1 24.09 -10.80 0.63
C MET A 1 24.67 -10.26 1.93
N ALA A 2 25.96 -9.91 1.99
CA ALA A 2 26.49 -9.24 3.17
C ALA A 2 25.82 -7.88 3.36
N ILE A 3 25.56 -7.47 4.60
CA ILE A 3 24.86 -6.20 4.86
C ILE A 3 25.57 -4.98 4.28
N ASP A 4 26.90 -4.98 4.28
CA ASP A 4 27.70 -3.88 3.74
C ASP A 4 27.60 -3.80 2.21
N ASP A 5 27.59 -4.94 1.53
CA ASP A 5 27.35 -5.01 0.08
C ASP A 5 25.95 -4.51 -0.28
N ALA A 6 24.94 -4.88 0.53
CA ALA A 6 23.56 -4.43 0.34
C ALA A 6 23.45 -2.90 0.44
N ARG A 7 24.09 -2.32 1.46
CA ARG A 7 24.12 -0.87 1.67
C ARG A 7 24.89 -0.17 0.54
N ALA A 8 26.01 -0.72 0.10
CA ALA A 8 26.79 -0.19 -1.02
C ALA A 8 26.02 -0.22 -2.35
N ALA A 9 25.14 -1.21 -2.54
CA ALA A 9 24.24 -1.31 -3.68
C ALA A 9 23.05 -0.32 -3.62
N GLY A 10 22.89 0.43 -2.52
CA GLY A 10 21.81 1.39 -2.35
C GLY A 10 20.53 0.81 -1.72
N ALA A 11 20.59 -0.41 -1.16
CA ALA A 11 19.45 -0.98 -0.48
C ALA A 11 19.10 -0.18 0.79
N THR A 12 17.82 0.16 0.92
CA THR A 12 17.30 0.85 2.11
C THR A 12 17.03 -0.14 3.23
N ALA A 13 17.54 0.18 4.42
CA ALA A 13 17.24 -0.53 5.65
C ALA A 13 16.17 0.23 6.45
N MET A 14 15.19 -0.47 7.00
CA MET A 14 14.21 0.10 7.92
C MET A 14 14.91 0.63 9.19
N PHE A 15 14.53 1.83 9.61
CA PHE A 15 15.07 2.47 10.81
C PHE A 15 14.66 1.74 12.08
N GLY A 16 15.61 1.46 12.97
CA GLY A 16 15.37 0.81 14.27
C GLY A 16 15.43 -0.72 14.27
N GLU A 17 15.57 -1.35 13.10
CA GLU A 17 15.71 -2.79 12.97
C GLU A 17 17.15 -3.27 13.18
N LYS A 18 17.31 -4.47 13.77
CA LYS A 18 18.60 -5.16 13.87
C LYS A 18 18.69 -6.18 12.74
N TYR A 19 19.82 -6.18 12.04
CA TYR A 19 20.08 -7.09 10.92
C TYR A 19 21.30 -7.96 11.23
N ASP A 20 21.27 -9.20 10.76
CA ASP A 20 22.42 -10.10 10.78
C ASP A 20 23.44 -9.74 9.68
N ASP A 21 24.62 -10.37 9.73
CA ASP A 21 25.68 -10.17 8.73
C ASP A 21 25.22 -10.51 7.31
N VAL A 22 24.29 -11.45 7.18
CA VAL A 22 23.68 -11.87 5.91
C VAL A 22 22.22 -11.44 5.87
N VAL A 23 21.89 -10.62 4.87
CA VAL A 23 20.54 -10.09 4.66
C VAL A 23 19.94 -10.55 3.33
N ARG A 24 18.60 -10.57 3.29
CA ARG A 24 17.84 -10.72 2.05
C ARG A 24 17.48 -9.34 1.49
N VAL A 25 17.84 -9.13 0.24
CA VAL A 25 17.47 -7.92 -0.51
C VAL A 25 16.36 -8.24 -1.49
N VAL A 26 15.36 -7.38 -1.51
CA VAL A 26 14.30 -7.39 -2.51
C VAL A 26 14.46 -6.16 -3.36
N ASP A 27 14.57 -6.37 -4.67
CA ASP A 27 14.74 -5.32 -5.67
C ASP A 27 13.50 -5.27 -6.57
N VAL A 28 12.92 -4.08 -6.66
CA VAL A 28 11.92 -3.70 -7.65
C VAL A 28 12.62 -2.73 -8.61
N PRO A 29 13.09 -3.20 -9.78
CA PRO A 29 14.01 -2.44 -10.61
C PRO A 29 13.50 -1.05 -10.98
N GLY A 30 14.31 -0.04 -10.70
CA GLY A 30 14.00 1.37 -10.97
C GLY A 30 12.99 2.01 -10.01
N VAL A 31 12.54 1.30 -8.97
CA VAL A 31 11.55 1.79 -8.00
C VAL A 31 12.09 1.75 -6.58
N SER A 32 12.47 0.57 -6.08
CA SER A 32 12.98 0.42 -4.71
C SER A 32 13.90 -0.79 -4.59
N MET A 33 14.84 -0.71 -3.67
CA MET A 33 15.69 -1.83 -3.25
C MET A 33 15.77 -1.81 -1.73
N GLU A 34 15.33 -2.88 -1.09
CA GLU A 34 15.08 -2.88 0.36
C GLU A 34 15.52 -4.18 1.02
N LEU A 35 15.87 -4.09 2.30
CA LEU A 35 16.10 -5.26 3.15
C LEU A 35 14.75 -5.81 3.64
N CYS A 36 14.32 -6.96 3.12
CA CYS A 36 13.05 -7.56 3.52
C CYS A 36 13.14 -9.08 3.65
N GLY A 37 12.79 -9.60 4.83
CA GLY A 37 12.71 -11.03 5.12
C GLY A 37 11.33 -11.66 4.87
N GLY A 38 10.32 -10.87 4.49
CA GLY A 38 8.95 -11.34 4.27
C GLY A 38 8.75 -12.13 2.98
N THR A 39 7.55 -12.68 2.80
CA THR A 39 7.12 -13.31 1.54
C THR A 39 6.80 -12.26 0.49
N HIS A 40 7.18 -12.51 -0.76
CA HIS A 40 6.86 -11.64 -1.89
C HIS A 40 6.21 -12.43 -3.02
N VAL A 41 5.41 -11.71 -3.80
CA VAL A 41 4.92 -12.15 -5.10
C VAL A 41 6.06 -12.30 -6.10
N SER A 42 5.84 -13.06 -7.18
CA SER A 42 6.88 -13.25 -8.21
C SER A 42 7.01 -12.02 -9.12
N ASN A 43 5.93 -11.26 -9.27
CA ASN A 43 5.90 -9.99 -10.00
C ASN A 43 4.74 -9.11 -9.52
N THR A 44 4.77 -7.82 -9.82
CA THR A 44 3.80 -6.83 -9.31
C THR A 44 2.37 -7.03 -9.81
N SER A 45 2.16 -7.74 -10.93
CA SER A 45 0.79 -7.98 -11.43
C SER A 45 -0.02 -8.90 -10.53
N GLU A 46 0.64 -9.77 -9.75
CA GLU A 46 -0.01 -10.65 -8.77
C GLU A 46 -0.66 -9.87 -7.62
N ILE A 47 -0.20 -8.65 -7.33
CA ILE A 47 -0.79 -7.79 -6.29
C ILE A 47 -2.20 -7.34 -6.68
N GLY A 48 -2.44 -7.10 -7.98
CA GLY A 48 -3.74 -6.68 -8.49
C GLY A 48 -4.14 -5.26 -8.05
N ALA A 49 -5.41 -5.10 -7.66
CA ALA A 49 -5.95 -3.81 -7.26
C ALA A 49 -5.23 -3.28 -6.01
N PHE A 50 -4.98 -1.97 -5.97
CA PHE A 50 -4.40 -1.30 -4.81
C PHE A 50 -5.21 -0.05 -4.50
N LYS A 51 -5.59 0.13 -3.24
CA LYS A 51 -6.40 1.26 -2.80
C LYS A 51 -5.84 1.87 -1.53
N VAL A 52 -5.47 3.16 -1.61
CA VAL A 52 -5.23 4.00 -0.44
C VAL A 52 -6.58 4.32 0.22
N LEU A 53 -6.70 3.94 1.48
CA LEU A 53 -7.88 4.15 2.32
C LEU A 53 -7.87 5.53 2.96
N ALA A 54 -6.74 5.87 3.59
CA ALA A 54 -6.58 7.10 4.33
C ALA A 54 -5.11 7.53 4.39
N GLU A 55 -4.92 8.80 4.63
CA GLU A 55 -3.64 9.39 4.94
C GLU A 55 -3.80 10.32 6.14
N SER A 56 -2.91 10.20 7.13
CA SER A 56 -2.96 11.00 8.36
C SER A 56 -1.57 11.44 8.79
N GLY A 57 -1.46 12.63 9.39
CA GLY A 57 -0.23 13.10 10.02
C GLY A 57 -0.07 12.49 11.40
N ILE A 58 1.11 11.92 11.70
CA ILE A 58 1.39 11.28 13.01
C ILE A 58 2.47 12.00 13.82
N ALA A 59 3.31 12.82 13.17
CA ALA A 59 4.27 13.72 13.79
C ALA A 59 4.67 14.82 12.80
N SER A 60 5.45 15.81 13.24
CA SER A 60 6.02 16.82 12.32
C SER A 60 6.86 16.12 11.25
N GLY A 61 6.48 16.30 9.98
CA GLY A 61 7.14 15.67 8.84
C GLY A 61 6.86 14.18 8.63
N VAL A 62 5.98 13.55 9.42
CA VAL A 62 5.68 12.11 9.31
C VAL A 62 4.21 11.87 8.98
N ARG A 63 3.96 11.08 7.92
CA ARG A 63 2.63 10.74 7.42
C ARG A 63 2.44 9.23 7.43
N ARG A 64 1.25 8.77 7.84
CA ARG A 64 0.81 7.39 7.78
C ARG A 64 -0.15 7.23 6.61
N ILE A 65 0.16 6.28 5.74
CA ILE A 65 -0.71 5.86 4.65
C ILE A 65 -1.29 4.50 5.02
N GLU A 66 -2.61 4.38 4.97
CA GLU A 66 -3.33 3.12 5.13
C GLU A 66 -3.82 2.66 3.76
N ALA A 67 -3.51 1.42 3.38
CA ALA A 67 -3.86 0.89 2.07
C ALA A 67 -4.18 -0.59 2.12
N VAL A 68 -4.97 -1.05 1.14
CA VAL A 68 -5.32 -2.45 0.92
C VAL A 68 -5.01 -2.84 -0.52
N ALA A 69 -4.71 -4.12 -0.74
CA ALA A 69 -4.37 -4.65 -2.06
C ALA A 69 -5.15 -5.94 -2.38
N GLY A 70 -5.07 -6.39 -3.63
CA GLY A 70 -5.66 -7.63 -4.11
C GLY A 70 -7.18 -7.67 -4.00
N SER A 71 -7.71 -8.85 -3.67
CA SER A 71 -9.15 -9.08 -3.51
C SER A 71 -9.76 -8.20 -2.41
N ALA A 72 -9.02 -7.91 -1.34
CA ALA A 72 -9.48 -7.04 -0.27
C ALA A 72 -9.74 -5.60 -0.76
N ALA A 73 -8.91 -5.09 -1.68
CA ALA A 73 -9.15 -3.78 -2.30
C ALA A 73 -10.41 -3.78 -3.18
N VAL A 74 -10.63 -4.85 -3.95
CA VAL A 74 -11.84 -5.00 -4.79
C VAL A 74 -13.09 -5.07 -3.92
N GLU A 75 -13.04 -5.85 -2.84
CA GLU A 75 -14.16 -5.98 -1.91
C GLU A 75 -14.46 -4.64 -1.23
N TYR A 76 -13.44 -3.92 -0.77
CA TYR A 76 -13.60 -2.58 -0.23
C TYR A 76 -14.30 -1.63 -1.21
N MET A 77 -13.88 -1.62 -2.49
CA MET A 77 -14.50 -0.76 -3.51
C MET A 77 -15.96 -1.14 -3.78
N ARG A 78 -16.30 -2.44 -3.77
CA ARG A 78 -17.69 -2.90 -3.92
C ARG A 78 -18.57 -2.47 -2.76
N GLN A 79 -18.05 -2.52 -1.53
CA GLN A 79 -18.78 -2.04 -0.35
C GLN A 79 -19.09 -0.55 -0.46
N ILE A 80 -18.12 0.26 -0.88
CA ILE A 80 -18.33 1.70 -1.11
C ILE A 80 -19.36 1.95 -2.22
N ASP A 81 -19.28 1.26 -3.35
CA ASP A 81 -20.27 1.38 -4.44
C ASP A 81 -21.69 1.04 -3.95
N SER A 82 -21.84 -0.04 -3.17
CA SER A 82 -23.11 -0.43 -2.58
C SER A 82 -23.69 0.66 -1.67
N VAL A 83 -22.86 1.26 -0.80
CA VAL A 83 -23.28 2.34 0.10
C VAL A 83 -23.72 3.57 -0.69
N VAL A 84 -22.95 3.96 -1.72
CA VAL A 84 -23.29 5.12 -2.55
C VAL A 84 -24.58 4.89 -3.32
N ARG A 85 -24.79 3.70 -3.91
CA ARG A 85 -26.04 3.36 -4.63
C ARG A 85 -27.25 3.37 -3.70
N ALA A 86 -27.13 2.78 -2.51
CA ALA A 86 -28.21 2.77 -1.54
C ALA A 86 -28.59 4.19 -1.10
N THR A 87 -27.58 5.04 -0.87
CA THR A 87 -27.76 6.45 -0.49
C THR A 87 -28.38 7.26 -1.64
N ALA A 88 -27.92 7.09 -2.87
CA ALA A 88 -28.51 7.74 -4.04
C ALA A 88 -29.99 7.35 -4.24
N GLY A 89 -30.31 6.06 -4.04
CA GLY A 89 -31.67 5.54 -4.09
C GLY A 89 -32.58 6.16 -3.03
N SER A 90 -32.12 6.31 -1.78
CA SER A 90 -32.90 6.94 -0.71
C SER A 90 -33.17 8.42 -0.96
N LEU A 91 -32.19 9.12 -1.55
CA LEU A 91 -32.27 10.54 -1.92
C LEU A 91 -32.95 10.80 -3.28
N LYS A 92 -33.29 9.75 -4.03
CA LYS A 92 -33.85 9.82 -5.40
C LYS A 92 -33.00 10.69 -6.33
N VAL A 93 -31.69 10.50 -6.27
CA VAL A 93 -30.72 11.16 -7.16
C VAL A 93 -29.81 10.14 -7.81
N LYS A 94 -29.01 10.59 -8.77
CA LYS A 94 -27.92 9.78 -9.28
C LYS A 94 -26.76 9.73 -8.27
N ALA A 95 -25.92 8.71 -8.39
CA ALA A 95 -24.81 8.46 -7.47
C ALA A 95 -23.82 9.63 -7.39
N ASP A 96 -23.55 10.28 -8.51
CA ASP A 96 -22.69 11.45 -8.66
C ASP A 96 -23.31 12.75 -8.12
N GLU A 97 -24.62 12.78 -7.94
CA GLU A 97 -25.36 13.92 -7.39
C GLU A 97 -25.49 13.85 -5.85
N VAL A 98 -25.14 12.72 -5.22
CA VAL A 98 -25.23 12.51 -3.76
C VAL A 98 -24.50 13.61 -2.96
N PRO A 99 -23.28 14.05 -3.30
CA PRO A 99 -22.58 15.08 -2.53
C PRO A 99 -23.25 16.45 -2.54
N SER A 100 -24.15 16.70 -3.50
CA SER A 100 -24.81 18.00 -3.72
C SER A 100 -26.23 18.05 -3.18
N ARG A 101 -26.67 17.01 -2.45
CA ARG A 101 -27.97 16.93 -1.79
C ARG A 101 -27.84 17.16 -0.29
#